data_AF-A0A6L4Z4N6-F1
#
_entry.id   AF-A0A6L4Z4N6-F1
#
_cell.length_a   1.000
_cell.length_b   1.000
_cell.length_c   1.000
_cell.angle_alpha   90.00
_cell.angle_beta   90.00
_cell.angle_gamma   90.00
#
_symmetry.space_group_name_H-M   'P 1'
#
loop_
_entity.id
_entity.type
_entity.pdbx_description
1 polymer ?
#
loop_
_entity_poly.entity_id
_entity_poly.type
_entity_poly.pdbx_seq_one_letter_code
_entity_poly.pdbx_strand_id
1 'polypeptide(L)'
;MFLTNINNPKKNINQALIVTFGLLLSIGASFLVSKGSSEFTWVICACLAISFWSMRPESLFCYWLACFPLADYLIRYPAQQAVITFARIVVMLLSFGVVARLIKNEKIRLNLGWFELSWMLFALYALADCLLQNSFSLSTLRTAVDGFILPLILFVIVRHCLDIKKISEEILIGLMILAYLILPVGLYELKTGVDLLAYPGGELFFDGRIRPNGPFLADHSYALISLILGLTLVYWPKIANIVIEGRYKILWCGAVVSAFLSALIPQFRAVMLAMVVCLVLGQCLTSGWRSLIKPFVIVALLLVAGTPIWLALSDTTFYQQRIADTANLSSRIMTYKK
;
A
#
# COMPACT_ATOMS: atom_id res chain seq x y z
N MET A 1 17.35 18.05 23.97
CA MET A 1 16.56 19.10 24.63
C MET A 1 15.53 19.67 23.64
N PHE A 2 14.57 18.84 23.23
CA PHE A 2 13.36 19.22 22.47
C PHE A 2 12.31 18.15 22.76
N LEU A 3 11.88 18.11 24.03
CA LEU A 3 10.72 17.34 24.47
C LEU A 3 9.89 18.34 25.26
N THR A 4 8.78 18.81 24.67
CA THR A 4 7.54 19.25 25.32
C THR A 4 6.72 20.08 24.34
N ASN A 5 5.89 19.41 23.55
CA ASN A 5 4.60 20.00 23.16
C ASN A 5 3.52 18.91 23.19
N ILE A 6 3.49 18.16 24.30
CA ILE A 6 2.62 16.99 24.51
C ILE A 6 1.21 17.40 25.00
N ASN A 7 1.00 18.67 25.39
CA ASN A 7 -0.27 19.10 26.01
C ASN A 7 -1.03 20.15 25.20
N ASN A 8 -1.15 19.96 23.88
CA ASN A 8 -2.14 20.74 23.11
C ASN A 8 -3.40 19.87 22.88
N PRO A 9 -4.38 19.86 23.80
CA PRO A 9 -5.58 19.02 23.68
C PRO A 9 -6.35 19.28 22.38
N LYS A 10 -6.24 20.48 21.81
CA LYS A 10 -6.81 20.81 20.49
C LYS A 10 -6.20 19.99 19.35
N LYS A 11 -4.89 19.71 19.38
CA LYS A 11 -4.21 18.89 18.35
C LYS A 11 -4.68 17.43 18.40
N ASN A 12 -4.86 16.89 19.62
CA ASN A 12 -5.32 15.52 19.84
C ASN A 12 -6.80 15.31 19.50
N ILE A 13 -7.65 16.35 19.59
CA ILE A 13 -9.06 16.23 19.16
C ILE A 13 -9.14 16.23 17.63
N ASN A 14 -8.39 17.10 16.96
CA ASN A 14 -8.39 17.20 15.50
C ASN A 14 -7.89 15.91 14.84
N GLN A 15 -6.84 15.28 15.37
CA GLN A 15 -6.30 14.04 14.82
C GLN A 15 -7.26 12.84 15.00
N ALA A 16 -7.98 12.76 16.12
CA ALA A 16 -8.94 11.69 16.36
C ALA A 16 -10.16 11.86 15.47
N LEU A 17 -10.60 13.10 15.26
CA LEU A 17 -11.63 13.44 14.28
C LEU A 17 -11.18 13.08 12.86
N ILE A 18 -9.92 13.36 12.49
CA ILE A 18 -9.38 13.00 11.17
C ILE A 18 -9.37 11.49 10.96
N VAL A 19 -8.93 10.70 11.95
CA VAL A 19 -8.92 9.22 11.84
C VAL A 19 -10.35 8.68 11.80
N THR A 20 -11.25 9.21 12.62
CA THR A 20 -12.67 8.79 12.65
C THR A 20 -13.37 9.17 11.35
N PHE A 21 -13.09 10.35 10.82
CA PHE A 21 -13.57 10.80 9.52
C PHE A 21 -12.99 9.93 8.40
N GLY A 22 -11.70 9.60 8.45
CA GLY A 22 -11.05 8.68 7.51
C GLY A 22 -11.68 7.28 7.54
N LEU A 23 -12.03 6.77 8.72
CA LEU A 23 -12.79 5.53 8.88
C LEU A 23 -14.18 5.63 8.24
N LEU A 24 -14.95 6.68 8.56
CA LEU A 24 -16.27 6.88 7.97
C LEU A 24 -16.22 7.08 6.45
N LEU A 25 -15.20 7.78 5.96
CA LEU A 25 -14.99 8.03 4.54
C LEU A 25 -14.53 6.75 3.83
N SER A 26 -13.72 5.89 4.47
CA SER A 26 -13.36 4.57 3.93
C SER A 26 -14.57 3.66 3.79
N ILE A 27 -15.42 3.57 4.83
CA ILE A 27 -16.65 2.76 4.82
C ILE A 27 -17.64 3.33 3.81
N GLY A 28 -17.82 4.66 3.78
CA GLY A 28 -18.69 5.35 2.85
C GLY A 28 -18.22 5.20 1.40
N ALA A 29 -16.90 5.27 1.15
CA ALA A 29 -16.32 5.06 -0.16
C ALA A 29 -16.53 3.62 -0.65
N SER A 30 -16.27 2.62 0.18
CA SER A 30 -16.54 1.22 -0.16
C SER A 30 -18.02 1.01 -0.52
N PHE A 31 -18.94 1.65 0.21
CA PHE A 31 -20.37 1.56 -0.08
C PHE A 31 -20.79 2.31 -1.35
N LEU A 32 -20.26 3.51 -1.59
CA LEU A 32 -20.58 4.32 -2.77
C LEU A 32 -20.00 3.73 -4.06
N VAL A 33 -18.79 3.17 -3.98
CA VAL A 33 -18.17 2.47 -5.11
C VAL A 33 -18.98 1.22 -5.46
N SER A 34 -19.51 0.49 -4.47
CA SER A 34 -20.40 -0.66 -4.72
C SER A 34 -21.67 -0.30 -5.51
N LYS A 35 -22.10 0.97 -5.46
CA LYS A 35 -23.27 1.48 -6.17
C LYS A 35 -22.94 2.14 -7.52
N GLY A 36 -21.67 2.18 -7.93
CA GLY A 36 -21.26 2.79 -9.19
C GLY A 36 -21.43 4.31 -9.26
N SER A 37 -21.50 5.01 -8.12
CA SER A 37 -21.71 6.47 -8.11
C SER A 37 -20.44 7.22 -8.52
N SER A 38 -20.55 8.06 -9.56
CA SER A 38 -19.48 8.94 -10.05
C SER A 38 -19.23 10.16 -9.15
N GLU A 39 -20.08 10.40 -8.16
CA GLU A 39 -20.00 11.54 -7.23
C GLU A 39 -18.73 11.51 -6.38
N PHE A 40 -18.24 10.30 -6.06
CA PHE A 40 -17.04 10.14 -5.24
C PHE A 40 -15.76 10.58 -5.98
N THR A 41 -15.73 10.48 -7.31
CA THR A 41 -14.64 10.99 -8.14
C THR A 41 -14.49 12.51 -8.02
N TRP A 42 -15.60 13.24 -7.94
CA TRP A 42 -15.58 14.70 -7.78
C TRP A 42 -15.03 15.13 -6.42
N VAL A 43 -15.34 14.39 -5.35
CA VAL A 43 -14.78 14.63 -4.01
C VAL A 43 -13.27 14.42 -4.02
N ILE A 44 -12.78 13.34 -4.63
CA ILE A 44 -11.34 13.07 -4.74
C ILE A 44 -10.64 14.19 -5.53
N CYS A 45 -11.21 14.60 -6.68
CA CYS A 45 -10.69 15.68 -7.50
C CYS A 45 -10.68 17.03 -6.76
N ALA A 46 -11.73 17.35 -6.00
CA ALA A 46 -11.80 18.56 -5.19
C ALA A 46 -10.74 18.57 -4.08
N CYS A 47 -10.55 17.45 -3.38
CA CYS A 47 -9.50 17.31 -2.36
C CYS A 47 -8.09 17.44 -2.97
N LEU A 48 -7.85 16.90 -4.16
CA LEU A 48 -6.60 17.09 -4.90
C LEU A 48 -6.37 18.54 -5.27
N ALA A 49 -7.41 19.21 -5.81
CA ALA A 49 -7.34 20.60 -6.19
C ALA A 49 -7.03 21.50 -5.00
N ILE A 50 -7.70 21.30 -3.86
CA ILE A 50 -7.45 22.04 -2.61
C ILE A 50 -6.01 21.79 -2.11
N SER A 51 -5.57 20.53 -2.10
CA SER A 51 -4.22 20.17 -1.66
C SER A 51 -3.15 20.79 -2.55
N PHE A 52 -3.35 20.76 -3.86
CA PHE A 52 -2.45 21.40 -4.83
C PHE A 52 -2.45 22.93 -4.71
N TRP A 53 -3.63 23.54 -4.55
CA TRP A 53 -3.80 24.99 -4.38
C TRP A 53 -3.09 25.51 -3.13
N SER A 54 -3.05 24.70 -2.06
CA SER A 54 -2.33 25.04 -0.84
C SER A 54 -0.79 25.09 -0.99
N MET A 55 -0.25 24.65 -2.14
CA MET A 55 1.18 24.60 -2.49
C MET A 55 2.07 23.89 -1.45
N ARG A 56 1.50 22.93 -0.74
CA ARG A 56 2.21 22.02 0.17
C ARG A 56 2.28 20.62 -0.45
N PRO A 57 3.31 20.31 -1.27
CA PRO A 57 3.56 18.97 -1.79
C PRO A 57 3.56 17.89 -0.70
N GLU A 58 3.89 18.24 0.54
CA GLU A 58 3.78 17.33 1.69
C GLU A 58 2.34 16.86 1.95
N SER A 59 1.38 17.79 1.89
CA SER A 59 -0.05 17.48 2.08
C SER A 59 -0.59 16.66 0.91
N LEU A 60 -0.15 16.97 -0.32
CA LEU A 60 -0.48 16.17 -1.51
C LEU A 60 0.05 14.73 -1.39
N PHE A 61 1.27 14.55 -0.89
CA PHE A 61 1.86 13.24 -0.64
C PHE A 61 1.07 12.44 0.41
N CYS A 62 0.70 13.06 1.53
CA CYS A 62 -0.09 12.39 2.58
C CYS A 62 -1.48 12.01 2.07
N TYR A 63 -2.12 12.90 1.31
CA TYR A 63 -3.42 12.63 0.69
C TYR A 63 -3.34 11.46 -0.30
N TRP A 64 -2.32 11.47 -1.16
CA TRP A 64 -2.06 10.37 -2.08
C TRP A 64 -1.91 9.06 -1.33
N LEU A 65 -1.07 9.01 -0.30
CA LEU A 65 -0.84 7.81 0.50
C LEU A 65 -2.13 7.25 1.13
N ALA A 66 -3.02 8.11 1.62
CA ALA A 66 -4.28 7.68 2.24
C ALA A 66 -5.31 7.18 1.21
N CYS A 67 -5.36 7.81 0.03
CA CYS A 67 -6.43 7.60 -0.94
C CYS A 67 -6.04 6.73 -2.13
N PHE A 68 -4.75 6.41 -2.32
CA PHE A 68 -4.28 5.80 -3.58
C PHE A 68 -5.04 4.54 -4.01
N PRO A 69 -5.45 3.60 -3.14
CA PRO A 69 -6.06 2.37 -3.64
C PRO A 69 -7.45 2.61 -4.24
N LEU A 70 -8.21 3.54 -3.67
CA LEU A 70 -9.52 3.92 -4.21
C LEU A 70 -9.40 4.88 -5.38
N ALA A 71 -8.54 5.88 -5.24
CA ALA A 71 -8.42 6.93 -6.23
C ALA A 71 -7.78 6.41 -7.52
N ASP A 72 -6.88 5.43 -7.47
CA ASP A 72 -6.30 4.81 -8.66
C ASP A 72 -7.31 3.96 -9.43
N TYR A 73 -8.25 3.31 -8.73
CA TYR A 73 -9.37 2.61 -9.37
C TYR A 73 -10.28 3.57 -10.14
N LEU A 74 -10.61 4.72 -9.52
CA LEU A 74 -11.56 5.70 -10.05
C LEU A 74 -10.97 6.62 -11.13
N ILE A 75 -9.70 7.01 -10.95
CA ILE A 75 -9.00 7.95 -11.84
C ILE A 75 -8.01 7.15 -12.68
N ARG A 76 -8.54 6.49 -13.71
CA ARG A 76 -7.75 5.78 -14.71
C ARG A 76 -8.34 5.95 -16.10
N TYR A 77 -7.51 6.27 -17.08
CA TYR A 77 -7.95 6.42 -18.46
C TYR A 77 -6.84 6.08 -19.46
N PRO A 78 -7.13 5.27 -20.50
CA PRO A 78 -8.33 4.45 -20.72
C PRO A 78 -8.43 3.27 -19.74
N ALA A 79 -9.62 2.69 -19.54
CA ALA A 79 -9.82 1.65 -18.51
C ALA A 79 -8.90 0.44 -18.68
N GLN A 80 -8.80 -0.17 -19.86
CA GLN A 80 -8.02 -1.39 -20.07
C GLN A 80 -6.50 -1.16 -20.17
N GLN A 81 -6.06 0.03 -20.55
CA GLN A 81 -4.64 0.38 -20.73
C GLN A 81 -4.37 1.80 -20.22
N ALA A 82 -4.62 2.03 -18.93
CA ALA A 82 -4.56 3.36 -18.33
C ALA A 82 -3.21 4.08 -18.56
N VAL A 83 -3.23 5.09 -19.44
CA VAL A 83 -2.10 6.00 -19.68
C VAL A 83 -2.09 7.08 -18.60
N ILE A 84 -3.26 7.52 -18.18
CA ILE A 84 -3.44 8.44 -17.08
C ILE A 84 -3.93 7.62 -15.89
N THR A 85 -3.17 7.63 -14.80
CA THR A 85 -3.55 7.02 -13.52
C THR A 85 -3.45 8.06 -12.42
N PHE A 86 -4.16 7.83 -11.31
CA PHE A 86 -4.08 8.70 -10.15
C PHE A 86 -2.64 8.89 -9.66
N ALA A 87 -1.89 7.78 -9.56
CA ALA A 87 -0.50 7.83 -9.14
C ALA A 87 0.36 8.70 -10.07
N ARG A 88 0.18 8.60 -11.39
CA ARG A 88 0.89 9.44 -12.37
C ARG A 88 0.55 10.91 -12.23
N ILE A 89 -0.74 11.24 -12.06
CA ILE A 89 -1.18 12.62 -11.85
C ILE A 89 -0.51 13.19 -10.61
N VAL A 90 -0.54 12.47 -9.49
CA VAL A 90 0.08 12.94 -8.25
C VAL A 90 1.59 13.12 -8.42
N VAL A 91 2.30 12.16 -9.02
CA VAL A 91 3.76 12.29 -9.23
C VAL A 91 4.08 13.48 -10.13
N MET A 92 3.29 13.72 -11.18
CA MET A 92 3.44 14.91 -12.02
C MET A 92 3.20 16.21 -11.23
N LEU A 93 2.11 16.29 -10.46
CA LEU A 93 1.80 17.46 -9.62
C LEU A 93 2.87 17.71 -8.54
N LEU A 94 3.38 16.65 -7.90
CA LEU A 94 4.49 16.74 -6.96
C LEU A 94 5.75 17.26 -7.65
N SER A 95 6.08 16.74 -8.83
CA SER A 95 7.22 17.19 -9.64
C SER A 95 7.09 18.67 -9.99
N PHE A 96 5.92 19.11 -10.47
CA PHE A 96 5.65 20.52 -10.74
C PHE A 96 5.73 21.39 -9.48
N GLY A 97 5.19 20.92 -8.36
CA GLY A 97 5.28 21.64 -7.08
C GLY A 97 6.72 21.82 -6.59
N VAL A 98 7.57 20.81 -6.77
CA VAL A 98 9.00 20.88 -6.47
C VAL A 98 9.71 21.85 -7.41
N VAL A 99 9.46 21.77 -8.73
CA VAL A 99 10.05 22.69 -9.71
C VAL A 99 9.63 24.13 -9.44
N ALA A 100 8.37 24.37 -9.08
CA ALA A 100 7.90 25.70 -8.70
C ALA A 100 8.61 26.24 -7.44
N ARG A 101 8.85 25.39 -6.42
CA ARG A 101 9.65 25.76 -5.24
C ARG A 101 11.10 26.09 -5.59
N LEU A 102 11.72 25.30 -6.47
CA LEU A 102 13.07 25.53 -6.99
C LEU A 102 13.20 26.91 -7.67
N ILE A 103 12.24 27.24 -8.54
CA ILE A 103 12.23 28.52 -9.26
C ILE A 103 12.04 29.70 -8.29
N LYS A 104 11.28 29.53 -7.20
CA LYS A 104 10.85 30.63 -6.31
C LYS A 104 11.87 31.08 -5.26
N ASN A 105 13.08 30.51 -5.19
CA ASN A 105 14.20 30.85 -4.28
C ASN A 105 14.56 29.81 -3.19
N GLU A 106 14.11 28.56 -3.29
CA GLU A 106 14.72 27.51 -2.45
C GLU A 106 15.93 26.91 -3.16
N LYS A 107 17.13 27.07 -2.58
CA LYS A 107 18.34 26.36 -2.99
C LYS A 107 18.24 24.89 -2.59
N ILE A 108 17.34 24.12 -3.20
CA ILE A 108 17.31 22.67 -3.04
C ILE A 108 18.54 22.13 -3.77
N ARG A 109 19.48 21.58 -3.01
CA ARG A 109 20.65 20.90 -3.58
C ARG A 109 20.28 19.44 -3.78
N LEU A 110 20.06 19.07 -5.04
CA LEU A 110 19.92 17.67 -5.44
C LEU A 110 21.30 17.02 -5.42
N ASN A 111 21.63 16.35 -4.31
CA ASN A 111 22.85 15.55 -4.22
C ASN A 111 22.45 14.08 -4.45
N LEU A 112 22.61 13.61 -5.68
CA LEU A 112 22.32 12.22 -6.03
C LEU A 112 23.40 11.32 -5.44
N GLY A 113 23.00 10.40 -4.56
CA GLY A 113 23.89 9.38 -4.04
C GLY A 113 24.12 8.24 -5.03
N TRP A 114 25.01 7.32 -4.65
CA TRP A 114 25.29 6.10 -5.42
C TRP A 114 24.04 5.26 -5.65
N PHE A 115 23.12 5.22 -4.69
CA PHE A 115 21.85 4.49 -4.83
C PHE A 115 21.00 5.08 -5.96
N GLU A 116 20.81 6.40 -5.98
CA GLU A 116 20.05 7.07 -7.04
C GLU A 116 20.70 6.88 -8.41
N LEU A 117 22.03 6.95 -8.48
CA LEU A 117 22.77 6.72 -9.71
C LEU A 117 22.64 5.27 -10.19
N SER A 118 22.80 4.29 -9.31
CA SER A 118 22.62 2.87 -9.64
C SER A 118 21.21 2.57 -10.09
N TRP A 119 20.19 3.12 -9.42
CA TRP A 119 18.79 2.95 -9.82
C TRP A 119 18.51 3.65 -11.16
N MET A 120 19.05 4.84 -11.37
CA MET A 120 18.92 5.56 -12.64
C MET A 120 19.52 4.76 -13.80
N LEU A 121 20.73 4.19 -13.62
CA LEU A 121 21.35 3.32 -14.61
C LEU A 121 20.50 2.07 -14.86
N PHE A 122 19.95 1.46 -13.82
CA PHE A 122 19.07 0.30 -13.95
C PHE A 122 17.77 0.64 -14.69
N ALA A 123 17.16 1.79 -14.39
CA ALA A 123 15.96 2.27 -15.08
C ALA A 123 16.25 2.59 -16.56
N LEU A 124 17.40 3.19 -16.86
CA LEU A 124 17.86 3.43 -18.24
C LEU A 124 18.11 2.13 -18.99
N TYR A 125 18.72 1.13 -18.35
CA TYR A 125 18.89 -0.19 -18.93
C TYR A 125 17.54 -0.86 -19.23
N ALA A 126 16.59 -0.85 -18.28
CA ALA A 126 15.26 -1.40 -18.48
C ALA A 126 14.51 -0.70 -19.64
N LEU A 127 14.66 0.62 -19.76
CA LEU A 127 14.10 1.37 -20.89
C LEU A 127 14.75 1.01 -22.22
N ALA A 128 16.09 0.93 -22.25
CA ALA A 128 16.82 0.55 -23.44
C ALA A 128 16.43 -0.87 -23.89
N ASP A 129 16.34 -1.82 -22.96
CA ASP A 129 15.89 -3.19 -23.25
C ASP A 129 14.48 -3.20 -23.84
N CYS A 130 13.54 -2.44 -23.27
CA CYS A 130 12.18 -2.32 -23.81
C CYS A 130 12.14 -1.74 -25.24
N LEU A 131 13.05 -0.83 -25.58
CA LEU A 131 13.11 -0.19 -26.90
C LEU A 131 13.83 -1.06 -27.95
N LEU A 132 14.78 -1.90 -27.52
CA LEU A 132 15.58 -2.75 -28.39
C LEU A 132 14.90 -4.10 -28.70
N GLN A 133 13.88 -4.50 -27.94
CA GLN A 133 13.09 -5.68 -28.26
C GLN A 133 12.34 -5.49 -29.60
N ASN A 134 12.48 -6.46 -30.51
CA ASN A 134 11.86 -6.46 -31.85
C ASN A 134 10.33 -6.33 -31.83
N SER A 135 9.68 -6.59 -30.68
CA SER A 135 8.25 -6.41 -30.44
C SER A 135 8.00 -5.29 -29.43
N PHE A 136 8.28 -4.03 -29.81
CA PHE A 136 7.96 -2.89 -28.96
C PHE A 136 6.46 -2.87 -28.66
N SER A 137 6.10 -2.98 -27.38
CA SER A 137 4.73 -2.83 -26.91
C SER A 137 4.64 -1.65 -25.96
N LEU A 138 3.62 -0.80 -26.16
CA LEU A 138 3.37 0.35 -25.28
C LEU A 138 3.16 -0.09 -23.82
N SER A 139 2.61 -1.29 -23.61
CA SER A 139 2.45 -1.90 -22.29
C SER A 139 3.77 -2.24 -21.61
N THR A 140 4.80 -2.68 -22.34
CA THR A 140 6.12 -2.98 -21.77
C THR A 140 6.79 -1.68 -21.34
N LEU A 141 6.78 -0.66 -22.21
CA LEU A 141 7.32 0.67 -21.88
C LEU A 141 6.61 1.26 -20.66
N ARG A 142 5.27 1.16 -20.64
CA ARG A 142 4.44 1.61 -19.51
C ARG A 142 4.88 0.95 -18.20
N THR A 143 5.11 -0.37 -18.22
CA THR A 143 5.55 -1.14 -17.06
C THR A 143 6.93 -0.72 -16.59
N ALA A 144 7.86 -0.44 -17.52
CA ALA A 144 9.19 0.08 -17.16
C ALA A 144 9.12 1.47 -16.52
N VAL A 145 8.27 2.36 -17.05
CA VAL A 145 8.05 3.70 -16.48
C VAL A 145 7.43 3.61 -15.08
N ASP A 146 6.36 2.83 -14.93
CA ASP A 146 5.64 2.69 -13.65
C ASP A 146 6.44 1.92 -12.60
N GLY A 147 7.23 0.93 -13.03
CA GLY A 147 8.01 0.07 -12.14
C GLY A 147 9.36 0.65 -11.72
N PHE A 148 10.01 1.46 -12.58
CA PHE A 148 11.38 1.91 -12.33
C PHE A 148 11.51 3.43 -12.27
N ILE A 149 10.92 4.17 -13.21
CA ILE A 149 11.13 5.62 -13.32
C ILE A 149 10.30 6.38 -12.31
N LEU A 150 8.99 6.14 -12.23
CA LEU A 150 8.13 6.87 -11.29
C LEU A 150 8.53 6.65 -9.83
N PRO A 151 8.88 5.43 -9.38
CA PRO A 151 9.41 5.23 -8.02
C PRO A 151 10.71 5.98 -7.78
N LEU A 152 11.62 6.06 -8.77
CA LEU A 152 12.85 6.84 -8.66
C LEU A 152 12.57 8.34 -8.51
N ILE A 153 11.70 8.90 -9.37
CA ILE A 153 11.30 10.31 -9.30
C ILE A 153 10.68 10.60 -7.94
N LEU A 154 9.73 9.76 -7.51
CA LEU A 154 9.06 9.91 -6.23
C LEU A 154 10.07 9.82 -5.07
N PHE A 155 11.00 8.86 -5.12
CA PHE A 155 12.05 8.72 -4.12
C PHE A 155 12.92 9.97 -4.02
N VAL A 156 13.37 10.52 -5.15
CA VAL A 156 14.18 11.76 -5.19
C VAL A 156 13.38 12.95 -4.63
N ILE A 157 12.11 13.10 -5.01
CA ILE A 157 11.22 14.15 -4.50
C ILE A 157 11.07 14.02 -2.98
N VAL A 158 10.71 12.84 -2.49
CA VAL A 158 10.49 12.58 -1.06
C VAL A 158 11.76 12.80 -0.26
N ARG A 159 12.92 12.34 -0.75
CA ARG A 159 14.20 12.44 -0.06
C ARG A 159 14.74 13.87 0.03
N HIS A 160 14.64 14.64 -1.05
CA HIS A 160 15.32 15.92 -1.16
C HIS A 160 14.39 17.14 -1.03
N CYS A 161 13.10 16.97 -1.30
CA CYS A 161 12.19 18.11 -1.46
C CYS A 161 11.07 18.13 -0.43
N LEU A 162 10.75 17.00 0.21
CA LEU A 162 9.74 16.93 1.25
C LEU A 162 10.37 16.94 2.64
N ASP A 163 9.85 17.79 3.52
CA ASP A 163 10.22 17.77 4.94
C ASP A 163 9.41 16.69 5.67
N ILE A 164 9.83 15.42 5.51
CA ILE A 164 9.16 14.25 6.10
C ILE A 164 9.01 14.39 7.61
N LYS A 165 9.95 15.08 8.29
CA LYS A 165 9.89 15.27 9.74
C LYS A 165 8.65 16.06 10.15
N LYS A 166 8.30 17.10 9.39
CA LYS A 166 7.11 17.93 9.65
C LYS A 166 5.80 17.18 9.48
N ILE A 167 5.74 16.24 8.54
CA ILE A 167 4.52 15.49 8.19
C ILE A 167 4.50 14.05 8.71
N SER A 168 5.42 13.70 9.60
CA SER A 168 5.60 12.33 10.07
C SER A 168 4.35 11.76 10.76
N GLU A 169 3.65 12.58 11.54
CA GLU A 169 2.37 12.23 12.17
C GLU A 169 1.24 12.06 11.13
N GLU A 170 1.22 12.92 10.11
CA GLU A 170 0.22 12.90 9.04
C GLU A 170 0.37 11.65 8.17
N ILE A 171 1.61 11.26 7.86
CA ILE A 171 1.93 9.99 7.19
C ILE A 171 1.43 8.81 8.02
N LEU A 172 1.67 8.81 9.35
CA LEU A 172 1.19 7.73 10.22
C LEU A 172 -0.34 7.62 10.18
N ILE A 173 -1.05 8.75 10.24
CA ILE A 173 -2.51 8.79 10.12
C ILE A 173 -2.97 8.27 8.76
N GLY A 174 -2.31 8.69 7.67
CA GLY A 174 -2.60 8.20 6.31
C GLY A 174 -2.44 6.69 6.18
N LEU A 175 -1.35 6.13 6.75
CA LEU A 175 -1.11 4.68 6.78
C LEU A 175 -2.18 3.95 7.60
N MET A 176 -2.64 4.54 8.72
CA MET A 176 -3.70 3.96 9.54
C MET A 176 -5.03 3.92 8.79
N ILE A 177 -5.41 5.03 8.13
CA ILE A 177 -6.63 5.10 7.31
C ILE A 177 -6.57 4.06 6.19
N LEU A 178 -5.43 3.97 5.50
CA LEU A 178 -5.19 3.00 4.45
C LEU A 178 -5.36 1.55 4.96
N ALA A 179 -4.81 1.23 6.13
CA ALA A 179 -4.93 -0.12 6.70
C ALA A 179 -6.37 -0.48 7.07
N TYR A 180 -7.14 0.49 7.59
CA TYR A 180 -8.56 0.31 7.88
C TYR A 180 -9.42 0.23 6.63
N LEU A 181 -8.97 0.79 5.51
CA LEU A 181 -9.69 0.75 4.25
C LEU A 181 -9.53 -0.59 3.53
N ILE A 182 -8.31 -1.13 3.53
CA ILE A 182 -7.96 -2.33 2.77
C ILE A 182 -8.62 -3.59 3.35
N LEU A 183 -8.78 -3.69 4.68
CA LEU A 183 -9.32 -4.89 5.34
C LEU A 183 -10.80 -5.15 5.01
N PRO A 184 -11.74 -4.19 5.19
CA PRO A 184 -13.15 -4.42 4.89
C PRO A 184 -13.38 -4.78 3.43
N VAL A 185 -12.62 -4.20 2.50
CA VAL A 185 -12.68 -4.54 1.07
C VAL A 185 -12.33 -6.01 0.86
N GLY A 186 -11.19 -6.46 1.39
CA GLY A 186 -10.78 -7.86 1.26
C GLY A 186 -11.73 -8.85 1.95
N LEU A 187 -12.28 -8.49 3.12
CA LEU A 187 -13.28 -9.31 3.81
C LEU A 187 -14.60 -9.39 3.03
N TYR A 188 -15.02 -8.30 2.40
CA TYR A 188 -16.22 -8.26 1.58
C TYR A 188 -16.08 -9.13 0.35
N GLU A 189 -14.96 -9.00 -0.38
CA GLU A 189 -14.63 -9.84 -1.54
C GLU A 189 -14.58 -11.32 -1.16
N LEU A 190 -13.93 -11.66 -0.04
CA LEU A 190 -13.84 -13.03 0.45
C LEU A 190 -15.23 -13.63 0.73
N LYS A 191 -16.12 -12.83 1.34
CA LYS A 191 -17.45 -13.28 1.76
C LYS A 191 -18.42 -13.39 0.59
N THR A 192 -18.38 -12.44 -0.34
CA THR A 192 -19.37 -12.33 -1.41
C THR A 192 -18.93 -13.02 -2.70
N GLY A 193 -17.62 -13.23 -2.90
CA GLY A 193 -17.09 -13.68 -4.18
C GLY A 193 -17.27 -12.65 -5.30
N VAL A 194 -17.58 -11.39 -4.96
CA VAL A 194 -17.75 -10.29 -5.90
C VAL A 194 -16.54 -9.38 -5.79
N ASP A 195 -15.92 -9.09 -6.93
CA ASP A 195 -14.85 -8.11 -7.03
C ASP A 195 -15.42 -6.69 -6.86
N LEU A 196 -15.14 -6.06 -5.71
CA LEU A 196 -15.66 -4.74 -5.38
C LEU A 196 -14.99 -3.64 -6.21
N LEU A 197 -13.72 -3.86 -6.58
CA LEU A 197 -12.87 -2.88 -7.27
C LEU A 197 -12.24 -3.55 -8.50
N ALA A 198 -13.10 -4.06 -9.38
CA ALA A 198 -12.71 -4.87 -10.53
C ALA A 198 -11.73 -4.17 -11.46
N TYR A 199 -10.44 -4.44 -11.29
CA TYR A 199 -9.40 -4.01 -12.22
C TYR A 199 -9.52 -4.86 -13.51
N PRO A 200 -9.54 -4.26 -14.71
CA PRO A 200 -9.46 -5.00 -15.96
C PRO A 200 -8.19 -5.85 -15.98
N GLY A 201 -8.36 -7.17 -16.09
CA GLY A 201 -7.29 -8.16 -16.03
C GLY A 201 -7.01 -8.72 -14.62
N GLY A 202 -7.75 -8.28 -13.59
CA GLY A 202 -7.77 -8.91 -12.28
C GLY A 202 -8.74 -10.09 -12.26
N GLU A 203 -8.30 -11.22 -11.72
CA GLU A 203 -9.14 -12.40 -11.53
C GLU A 203 -9.32 -12.64 -10.04
N LEU A 204 -10.57 -12.61 -9.56
CA LEU A 204 -10.89 -12.93 -8.15
C LEU A 204 -10.81 -14.43 -7.86
N PHE A 205 -10.92 -15.26 -8.90
CA PHE A 205 -10.90 -16.70 -8.79
C PHE A 205 -9.58 -17.25 -9.29
N PHE A 206 -8.77 -17.79 -8.39
CA PHE A 206 -7.53 -18.49 -8.73
C PHE A 206 -7.64 -19.95 -8.31
N ASP A 207 -7.49 -20.86 -9.27
CA ASP A 207 -7.68 -22.30 -9.05
C ASP A 207 -9.05 -22.62 -8.39
N GLY A 208 -10.14 -21.96 -8.81
CA GLY A 208 -11.48 -22.19 -8.24
C GLY A 208 -11.68 -21.72 -6.79
N ARG A 209 -10.70 -20.99 -6.23
CA ARG A 209 -10.79 -20.37 -4.90
C ARG A 209 -10.95 -18.86 -5.03
N ILE A 210 -11.78 -18.28 -4.18
CA ILE A 210 -11.87 -16.83 -4.02
C ILE A 210 -10.57 -16.36 -3.37
N ARG A 211 -9.82 -15.53 -4.09
CA ARG A 211 -8.65 -14.81 -3.58
C ARG A 211 -8.91 -13.32 -3.75
N PRO A 212 -9.20 -12.62 -2.66
CA PRO A 212 -9.41 -11.19 -2.71
C PRO A 212 -8.18 -10.46 -3.25
N ASN A 213 -8.42 -9.57 -4.21
CA ASN A 213 -7.40 -8.70 -4.80
C ASN A 213 -7.48 -7.29 -4.21
N GLY A 214 -8.58 -6.99 -3.52
CA GLY A 214 -8.88 -5.67 -3.00
C GLY A 214 -8.77 -4.59 -4.09
N PRO A 215 -8.28 -3.39 -3.74
CA PRO A 215 -8.11 -2.29 -4.69
C PRO A 215 -6.93 -2.46 -5.67
N PHE A 216 -6.42 -3.68 -5.87
CA PHE A 216 -5.22 -3.91 -6.67
C PHE A 216 -5.47 -4.91 -7.80
N LEU A 217 -4.57 -4.90 -8.78
CA LEU A 217 -4.67 -5.75 -9.97
C LEU A 217 -4.60 -7.25 -9.64
N ALA A 218 -3.88 -7.63 -8.58
CA ALA A 218 -3.64 -9.04 -8.27
C ALA A 218 -3.55 -9.34 -6.77
N ASP A 219 -3.93 -10.57 -6.41
CA ASP A 219 -3.96 -11.13 -5.06
C ASP A 219 -2.62 -11.00 -4.33
N HIS A 220 -1.52 -11.30 -5.01
CA HIS A 220 -0.18 -11.20 -4.46
C HIS A 220 0.23 -9.74 -4.22
N SER A 221 -0.25 -8.81 -5.05
CA SER A 221 -0.01 -7.37 -4.83
C SER A 221 -0.75 -6.89 -3.59
N TYR A 222 -2.01 -7.30 -3.41
CA TYR A 222 -2.78 -7.02 -2.20
C TYR A 222 -2.10 -7.53 -0.94
N ALA A 223 -1.64 -8.78 -0.96
CA ALA A 223 -0.96 -9.39 0.17
C ALA A 223 0.37 -8.66 0.51
N LEU A 224 1.19 -8.36 -0.50
CA LEU A 224 2.48 -7.69 -0.34
C LEU A 224 2.33 -6.24 0.13
N ILE A 225 1.42 -5.47 -0.46
CA ILE A 225 1.17 -4.07 -0.07
C ILE A 225 0.66 -4.03 1.37
N SER A 226 -0.27 -4.91 1.74
CA SER A 226 -0.78 -5.02 3.11
C SER A 226 0.32 -5.39 4.11
N LEU A 227 1.22 -6.30 3.72
CA LEU A 227 2.38 -6.66 4.54
C LEU A 227 3.33 -5.47 4.74
N ILE A 228 3.71 -4.79 3.65
CA ILE A 228 4.57 -3.60 3.71
C ILE A 228 3.92 -2.51 4.57
N LEU A 229 2.62 -2.31 4.43
CA LEU A 229 1.84 -1.37 5.24
C LEU A 229 1.88 -1.72 6.73
N GLY A 230 1.65 -2.99 7.09
CA GLY A 230 1.71 -3.46 8.48
C GLY A 230 3.10 -3.28 9.09
N LEU A 231 4.16 -3.66 8.35
CA LEU A 231 5.54 -3.45 8.77
C LEU A 231 5.86 -1.95 8.95
N THR A 232 5.42 -1.12 8.00
CA THR A 232 5.60 0.33 8.08
C THR A 232 4.91 0.90 9.30
N LEU A 233 3.66 0.52 9.59
CA LEU A 233 2.95 0.95 10.79
C LEU A 233 3.65 0.54 12.09
N VAL A 234 4.29 -0.63 12.13
CA VAL A 234 5.05 -1.09 13.30
C VAL A 234 6.33 -0.27 13.53
N TYR A 235 7.08 0.02 12.47
CA TYR A 235 8.41 0.62 12.60
C TYR A 235 8.44 2.14 12.42
N TRP A 236 7.48 2.72 11.71
CA TRP A 236 7.41 4.15 11.43
C TRP A 236 7.45 5.01 12.70
N PRO A 237 6.67 4.72 13.77
CA PRO A 237 6.70 5.54 14.98
C PRO A 237 8.08 5.58 15.63
N LYS A 238 8.84 4.47 15.57
CA LYS A 238 10.22 4.41 16.08
C LYS A 238 11.15 5.27 15.23
N ILE A 239 11.08 5.15 13.91
CA ILE A 239 11.94 5.89 12.97
C ILE A 239 11.66 7.39 13.03
N ALA A 240 10.39 7.77 13.11
CA ALA A 240 9.95 9.16 13.17
C ALA A 240 10.00 9.77 14.58
N ASN A 241 10.39 9.01 15.61
CA ASN A 241 10.35 9.42 17.02
C ASN A 241 8.95 9.90 17.48
N ILE A 242 7.90 9.24 17.01
CA ILE A 242 6.52 9.55 17.37
C ILE A 242 6.15 8.73 18.61
N VAL A 243 5.71 9.42 19.66
CA VAL A 243 5.22 8.81 20.89
C VAL A 243 3.72 8.55 20.75
N ILE A 244 3.32 7.28 20.79
CA ILE A 244 1.92 6.86 20.67
C ILE A 244 1.35 6.58 22.06
N GLU A 245 0.47 7.45 22.54
CA GLU A 245 -0.12 7.38 23.89
C GLU A 245 -1.66 7.36 23.89
N GLY A 246 -2.23 6.83 24.98
CA GLY A 246 -3.67 6.84 25.25
C GLY A 246 -4.52 6.12 24.18
N ARG A 247 -5.59 6.79 23.74
CA ARG A 247 -6.56 6.25 22.76
C ARG A 247 -5.93 6.03 21.37
N TYR A 248 -4.91 6.80 21.01
CA TYR A 248 -4.19 6.63 19.74
C TYR A 248 -3.49 5.28 19.65
N LYS A 249 -3.03 4.75 20.79
CA LYS A 249 -2.41 3.43 20.83
C LYS A 249 -3.38 2.33 20.40
N ILE A 250 -4.65 2.43 20.81
CA ILE A 250 -5.68 1.46 20.43
C ILE A 250 -5.95 1.55 18.92
N LEU A 251 -6.12 2.77 18.39
CA LEU A 251 -6.35 2.99 16.96
C LEU A 251 -5.15 2.51 16.11
N TRP A 252 -3.93 2.77 16.56
CA TRP A 252 -2.73 2.31 15.89
C TRP A 252 -2.59 0.78 15.94
N CYS A 253 -2.80 0.17 17.10
CA CYS A 253 -2.80 -1.29 17.22
C CYS A 253 -3.87 -1.93 16.32
N GLY A 254 -5.07 -1.37 16.27
CA GLY A 254 -6.12 -1.82 15.36
C GLY A 254 -5.71 -1.72 13.89
N ALA A 255 -5.05 -0.64 13.48
CA ALA A 255 -4.55 -0.47 12.12
C ALA A 255 -3.45 -1.49 11.77
N VAL A 256 -2.51 -1.74 12.69
CA VAL A 256 -1.46 -2.77 12.53
C VAL A 256 -2.08 -4.16 12.34
N VAL A 257 -3.03 -4.53 13.22
CA VAL A 257 -3.76 -5.80 13.11
C VAL A 257 -4.52 -5.86 11.79
N SER A 258 -5.18 -4.77 11.40
CA SER A 258 -5.93 -4.67 10.15
C SER A 258 -5.04 -4.95 8.94
N ALA A 259 -3.87 -4.31 8.85
CA ALA A 259 -2.94 -4.50 7.75
C ALA A 259 -2.39 -5.95 7.68
N PHE A 260 -2.02 -6.55 8.81
CA PHE A 260 -1.54 -7.92 8.82
C PHE A 260 -2.64 -8.94 8.52
N LEU A 261 -3.87 -8.72 9.00
CA LEU A 261 -5.01 -9.56 8.63
C LEU A 261 -5.28 -9.47 7.13
N SER A 262 -5.30 -8.26 6.55
CA SER A 262 -5.42 -8.08 5.09
C SER A 262 -4.35 -8.84 4.33
N ALA A 263 -3.09 -8.81 4.79
CA ALA A 263 -2.01 -9.54 4.13
C ALA A 263 -2.22 -11.07 4.12
N LEU A 264 -2.97 -11.61 5.08
CA LEU A 264 -3.27 -13.04 5.21
C LEU A 264 -4.54 -13.48 4.49
N ILE A 265 -5.43 -12.55 4.13
CA ILE A 265 -6.71 -12.86 3.44
C ILE A 265 -6.51 -13.69 2.15
N PRO A 266 -5.54 -13.38 1.27
CA PRO A 266 -5.31 -14.18 0.05
C PRO A 266 -4.69 -15.57 0.29
N GLN A 267 -4.35 -15.91 1.54
CA GLN A 267 -3.83 -17.22 1.94
C GLN A 267 -2.47 -17.62 1.34
N PHE A 268 -1.61 -16.65 1.04
CA PHE A 268 -0.24 -16.95 0.61
C PHE A 268 0.66 -17.38 1.78
N ARG A 269 1.06 -18.66 1.78
CA ARG A 269 2.01 -19.21 2.77
C ARG A 269 3.35 -18.45 2.77
N ALA A 270 3.83 -18.04 1.59
CA ALA A 270 5.06 -17.28 1.46
C ALA A 270 4.98 -15.91 2.16
N VAL A 271 3.82 -15.23 2.06
CA VAL A 271 3.60 -13.92 2.72
C VAL A 271 3.56 -14.10 4.24
N MET A 272 2.94 -15.17 4.74
CA MET A 272 2.96 -15.49 6.16
C MET A 272 4.40 -15.69 6.66
N LEU A 273 5.21 -16.46 5.95
CA LEU A 273 6.63 -16.67 6.32
C LEU A 273 7.42 -15.36 6.25
N ALA A 274 7.25 -14.59 5.18
CA ALA A 274 7.89 -13.28 5.02
C ALA A 274 7.51 -12.32 6.15
N MET A 275 6.25 -12.32 6.60
CA MET A 275 5.79 -11.52 7.72
C MET A 275 6.54 -11.86 9.00
N VAL A 276 6.70 -13.15 9.32
CA VAL A 276 7.47 -13.58 10.50
C VAL A 276 8.92 -13.13 10.40
N VAL A 277 9.56 -13.39 9.26
CA VAL A 277 10.96 -13.02 9.02
C VAL A 277 11.18 -11.52 9.15
N CYS A 278 10.33 -10.69 8.52
CA CYS A 278 10.44 -9.24 8.57
C CYS A 278 10.18 -8.67 9.98
N LEU A 279 9.26 -9.26 10.74
CA LEU A 279 9.00 -8.86 12.13
C LEU A 279 10.18 -9.21 13.05
N VAL A 280 10.76 -10.40 12.89
CA VAL A 280 11.94 -10.83 13.66
C VAL A 280 13.15 -9.95 13.32
N LEU A 281 13.45 -9.77 12.03
CA LEU A 281 14.58 -8.98 11.57
C LEU A 281 14.44 -7.51 11.98
N GLY A 282 13.29 -6.89 11.72
CA GLY A 282 13.09 -5.48 12.07
C GLY A 282 13.13 -5.22 13.58
N GLN A 283 12.63 -6.15 14.41
CA GLN A 283 12.77 -6.03 15.86
C GLN A 283 14.23 -6.22 16.30
N CYS A 284 14.95 -7.18 15.71
CA CYS A 284 16.37 -7.38 15.97
C CYS A 284 17.18 -6.11 15.66
N LEU A 285 16.91 -5.47 14.52
CA LEU A 285 17.58 -4.24 14.10
C LEU A 285 17.23 -3.04 14.98
N THR A 286 15.97 -2.90 15.42
CA THR A 286 15.53 -1.71 16.17
C THR A 286 15.70 -1.81 17.68
N SER A 287 15.75 -3.01 18.25
CA SER A 287 15.70 -3.20 19.71
C SER A 287 16.67 -4.26 20.22
N GLY A 288 17.52 -4.82 19.35
CA GLY A 288 18.48 -5.87 19.68
C GLY A 288 17.84 -7.25 19.90
N TRP A 289 18.68 -8.29 19.92
CA TRP A 289 18.26 -9.69 20.00
C TRP A 289 17.43 -10.03 21.25
N ARG A 290 17.67 -9.33 22.37
CA ARG A 290 16.97 -9.56 23.65
C ARG A 290 15.49 -9.18 23.61
N SER A 291 15.05 -8.43 22.59
CA SER A 291 13.67 -7.96 22.44
C SER A 291 12.81 -8.85 21.53
N LEU A 292 13.35 -10.01 21.09
CA LEU A 292 12.67 -10.93 20.16
C LEU A 292 11.44 -11.64 20.74
N ILE A 293 11.25 -11.62 22.06
CA ILE A 293 10.10 -12.27 22.71
C ILE A 293 8.78 -11.58 22.28
N LYS A 294 8.77 -10.25 22.14
CA LYS A 294 7.56 -9.49 21.79
C LYS A 294 7.03 -9.75 20.37
N PRO A 295 7.84 -9.69 19.29
CA PRO A 295 7.36 -10.02 17.95
C PRO A 295 7.00 -11.50 17.83
N PHE A 296 7.70 -12.39 18.53
CA PHE A 296 7.34 -13.81 18.57
C PHE A 296 5.94 -14.01 19.16
N VAL A 297 5.60 -13.32 20.26
CA VAL A 297 4.25 -13.36 20.84
C VAL A 297 3.20 -12.77 19.90
N ILE A 298 3.49 -11.66 19.21
CA ILE A 298 2.55 -11.06 18.24
C ILE A 298 2.32 -12.00 17.05
N VAL A 299 3.39 -12.57 16.50
CA VAL A 299 3.32 -13.56 15.41
C VAL A 299 2.57 -14.80 15.87
N ALA A 300 2.88 -15.32 17.05
CA ALA A 300 2.18 -16.48 17.61
C ALA A 300 0.70 -16.19 17.82
N LEU A 301 0.33 -15.01 18.34
CA LEU A 301 -1.07 -14.59 18.48
C LEU A 301 -1.76 -14.44 17.12
N LEU A 302 -1.09 -13.87 16.12
CA LEU A 302 -1.63 -13.76 14.75
C LEU A 302 -1.80 -15.13 14.10
N LEU A 303 -0.87 -16.07 14.33
CA LEU A 303 -1.00 -17.46 13.86
C LEU A 303 -2.12 -18.20 14.59
N VAL A 304 -2.23 -18.06 15.92
CA VAL A 304 -3.30 -18.69 16.71
C VAL A 304 -4.67 -18.11 16.37
N ALA A 305 -4.78 -16.79 16.13
CA ALA A 305 -6.02 -16.17 15.70
C ALA A 305 -6.35 -16.44 14.22
N GLY A 306 -5.31 -16.53 13.38
CA GLY A 306 -5.43 -16.78 11.94
C GLY A 306 -5.66 -18.24 11.60
N THR A 307 -5.20 -19.19 12.41
CA THR A 307 -5.37 -20.64 12.19
C THR A 307 -6.82 -21.11 12.16
N PRO A 308 -7.75 -20.72 13.05
CA PRO A 308 -9.14 -21.13 12.95
C PRO A 308 -9.84 -20.54 11.72
N ILE A 309 -9.52 -19.30 11.35
CA ILE A 309 -10.00 -18.67 10.11
C ILE A 309 -9.44 -19.42 8.89
N TRP A 310 -8.15 -19.74 8.92
CA TRP A 310 -7.48 -20.51 7.89
C TRP A 310 -8.06 -21.91 7.76
N LEU A 311 -8.30 -22.59 8.88
CA LEU A 311 -8.87 -23.94 8.92
C LEU A 311 -10.30 -23.92 8.37
N ALA A 312 -11.15 -23.00 8.84
CA ALA A 312 -12.51 -22.83 8.33
C ALA A 312 -12.57 -22.48 6.83
N LEU A 313 -11.59 -21.73 6.31
CA LEU A 313 -11.49 -21.42 4.88
C LEU A 313 -10.80 -22.53 4.07
N SER A 314 -9.97 -23.37 4.71
CA SER A 314 -9.29 -24.50 4.08
C SER A 314 -10.15 -25.74 3.99
N ASP A 315 -11.22 -25.81 4.78
CA ASP A 315 -12.14 -26.93 4.85
C ASP A 315 -13.17 -26.81 3.72
N THR A 316 -12.75 -27.14 2.51
CA THR A 316 -13.69 -27.44 1.44
C THR A 316 -13.17 -28.62 0.64
N THR A 317 -14.08 -29.56 0.41
CA THR A 317 -14.19 -30.56 -0.66
C THR A 317 -13.27 -30.39 -1.88
N PHE A 318 -12.88 -29.17 -2.24
CA PHE A 318 -11.90 -28.85 -3.29
C PHE A 318 -10.47 -29.38 -3.06
N TYR A 319 -9.88 -29.32 -1.85
CA TYR A 319 -8.53 -29.90 -1.65
C TYR A 319 -8.54 -31.41 -1.85
N GLN A 320 -9.62 -32.07 -1.42
CA GLN A 320 -9.87 -33.48 -1.70
C GLN A 320 -10.14 -33.74 -3.18
N GLN A 321 -10.94 -32.91 -3.87
CA GLN A 321 -11.16 -33.01 -5.32
C GLN A 321 -9.89 -32.78 -6.14
N ARG A 322 -9.00 -31.85 -5.74
CA ARG A 322 -7.73 -31.56 -6.42
C ARG A 322 -6.64 -32.61 -6.18
N ILE A 323 -6.73 -33.36 -5.08
CA ILE A 323 -5.91 -34.56 -4.85
C ILE A 323 -6.51 -35.75 -5.60
N ALA A 324 -7.83 -35.85 -5.68
CA ALA A 324 -8.54 -36.92 -6.39
C ALA A 324 -8.49 -36.77 -7.92
N ASP A 325 -8.37 -35.55 -8.45
CA ASP A 325 -8.33 -35.28 -9.88
C ASP A 325 -6.92 -35.52 -10.47
N THR A 326 -6.75 -36.70 -11.08
CA THR A 326 -5.51 -37.14 -11.72
C THR A 326 -5.17 -36.40 -13.01
N ALA A 327 -6.10 -35.65 -13.61
CA ALA A 327 -5.88 -34.94 -14.87
C ALA A 327 -4.84 -33.80 -14.73
N ASN A 328 -4.71 -33.23 -13.53
CA ASN A 328 -3.77 -32.15 -13.23
C ASN A 328 -2.34 -32.60 -12.86
N LEU A 329 -2.08 -33.91 -12.85
CA LEU A 329 -0.76 -34.43 -12.45
C LEU A 329 0.28 -34.22 -13.59
N SER A 330 -0.15 -34.33 -14.85
CA SER A 330 0.68 -34.08 -16.03
C SER A 330 0.99 -32.59 -16.25
N SER A 331 0.02 -31.69 -16.03
CA SER A 331 0.22 -30.23 -16.12
C SER A 331 1.20 -29.73 -15.04
N ARG A 332 1.14 -30.29 -13.84
CA ARG A 332 2.09 -30.01 -12.75
C ARG A 332 3.51 -30.46 -13.09
N ILE A 333 3.70 -31.66 -13.64
CA ILE A 333 5.02 -32.15 -14.07
C ILE A 333 5.60 -31.27 -15.18
N MET A 334 4.77 -30.84 -16.14
CA MET A 334 5.19 -29.94 -17.21
C MET A 334 5.60 -28.54 -16.70
N THR A 335 4.98 -28.06 -15.62
CA THR A 335 5.31 -26.74 -15.03
C THR A 335 6.70 -26.72 -14.38
N TYR A 336 7.19 -27.88 -13.89
CA TYR A 336 8.52 -28.03 -13.31
C TYR A 336 9.58 -28.57 -14.29
N LYS A 337 9.22 -28.76 -15.57
CA LYS A 337 10.13 -29.28 -16.61
C LYS A 337 10.73 -28.22 -17.52
N LYS A 338 10.62 -26.94 -17.19
CA LYS A 338 11.25 -25.85 -17.93
C LYS A 338 12.59 -25.45 -17.31
#